data_AF-A0A6G2PZ24-F1
#
_entry.id   AF-A0A6G2PZ24-F1
#
_cell.length_a   1.000
_cell.length_b   1.000
_cell.length_c   1.000
_cell.angle_alpha   90.00
_cell.angle_beta   90.00
_cell.angle_gamma   90.00
#
_symmetry.space_group_name_H-M   'P 1'
#
loop_
_entity.id
_entity.type
_entity.pdbx_description
1 polymer ?
#
loop_
_entity_poly.entity_id
_entity_poly.type
_entity_poly.pdbx_seq_one_letter_code
_entity_poly.pdbx_strand_id
1 'polypeptide(L)'
;TMLDEALVPLAKAPSFRPSVTEWARAAFEVRARWPEGGASVGIPTWFYGHEPPNAFAAHIAKYFANAVREDGLLARSTAGVVFLPGAAGTVQEIFDNATPNYYESYGEPRPMVLVDRDHWTRELPAWPLLRSLARGRELESRIALVDRIEEAPQALARLGAGSR
;
A
#
# COMPACT_ATOMS: atom_id res chain seq x y z
N THR A 1 7.14 9.00 -20.63
CA THR A 1 7.18 9.81 -19.40
C THR A 1 8.41 9.43 -18.58
N MET A 2 8.80 10.19 -17.55
CA MET A 2 9.87 9.78 -16.62
C MET A 2 9.59 8.38 -16.04
N LEU A 3 8.34 8.08 -15.70
CA LEU A 3 7.93 6.78 -15.20
C LEU A 3 8.20 5.67 -16.23
N ASP A 4 7.78 5.86 -17.48
CA ASP A 4 7.99 4.86 -18.55
C ASP A 4 9.49 4.57 -18.76
N GLU A 5 10.33 5.61 -18.74
CA GLU A 5 11.79 5.46 -18.88
C GLU A 5 12.42 4.76 -17.67
N ALA A 6 11.94 5.04 -16.46
CA ALA A 6 12.41 4.39 -15.23
C ALA A 6 12.01 2.91 -15.15
N LEU A 7 10.89 2.53 -15.74
CA LEU A 7 10.43 1.14 -15.78
C LEU A 7 11.32 0.26 -16.68
N VAL A 8 11.97 0.82 -17.72
CA VAL A 8 12.85 0.05 -18.62
C VAL A 8 14.01 -0.66 -17.89
N PRO A 9 14.85 0.01 -17.08
CA PRO A 9 15.90 -0.68 -16.31
C PRO A 9 15.32 -1.58 -15.20
N LEU A 10 14.23 -1.17 -14.54
CA LEU A 10 13.59 -1.98 -13.49
C LEU A 10 13.05 -3.32 -14.04
N ALA A 11 12.52 -3.33 -15.27
CA ALA A 11 12.00 -4.53 -15.92
C ALA A 11 13.07 -5.60 -16.18
N LYS A 12 14.37 -5.23 -16.14
CA LYS A 12 15.48 -6.20 -16.26
C LYS A 12 15.59 -7.11 -15.04
N ALA A 13 15.13 -6.64 -13.87
CA ALA A 13 15.15 -7.39 -12.61
C ALA A 13 13.87 -7.08 -11.81
N PRO A 14 12.70 -7.59 -12.23
CA PRO A 14 11.40 -7.24 -11.64
C PRO A 14 11.18 -7.87 -10.27
N SER A 15 12.03 -8.80 -9.85
CA SER A 15 11.99 -9.46 -8.55
C SER A 15 13.39 -9.48 -7.92
N PHE A 16 13.44 -9.39 -6.60
CA PHE A 16 14.68 -9.58 -5.84
C PHE A 16 15.17 -11.03 -5.86
N ARG A 17 14.36 -11.96 -6.39
CA ARG A 17 14.78 -13.33 -6.68
C ARG A 17 15.09 -13.49 -8.17
N PRO A 18 16.16 -14.21 -8.53
CA PRO A 18 17.09 -14.91 -7.63
C PRO A 18 18.19 -14.02 -7.04
N SER A 19 18.35 -12.77 -7.51
CA SER A 19 19.47 -11.90 -7.12
C SER A 19 19.02 -10.55 -6.57
N VAL A 20 19.19 -10.35 -5.26
CA VAL A 20 18.98 -9.06 -4.59
C VAL A 20 19.91 -7.99 -5.17
N THR A 21 21.13 -8.37 -5.53
CA THR A 21 22.13 -7.46 -6.09
C THR A 21 21.68 -6.87 -7.42
N GLU A 22 21.18 -7.70 -8.35
CA GLU A 22 20.74 -7.21 -9.66
C GLU A 22 19.46 -6.37 -9.57
N TRP A 23 18.52 -6.80 -8.73
CA TRP A 23 17.32 -6.02 -8.40
C TRP A 23 17.66 -4.64 -7.82
N ALA A 24 18.58 -4.60 -6.83
CA ALA A 24 18.98 -3.34 -6.20
C ALA A 24 19.75 -2.43 -7.18
N ARG A 25 20.63 -3.00 -8.01
CA ARG A 25 21.37 -2.24 -9.04
C ARG A 25 20.45 -1.58 -10.05
N ALA A 26 19.41 -2.28 -10.52
CA ALA A 26 18.42 -1.70 -11.41
C ALA A 26 17.72 -0.49 -10.78
N ALA A 27 17.35 -0.57 -9.49
CA ALA A 27 16.78 0.56 -8.77
C ALA A 27 17.79 1.70 -8.55
N PHE A 28 19.06 1.39 -8.25
CA PHE A 28 20.11 2.40 -8.09
C PHE A 28 20.46 3.11 -9.40
N GLU A 29 20.38 2.43 -10.55
CA GLU A 29 20.49 3.06 -11.88
C GLU A 29 19.42 4.14 -12.06
N VAL A 30 18.16 3.83 -11.73
CA VAL A 30 17.06 4.80 -11.78
C VAL A 30 17.32 5.98 -10.85
N ARG A 31 17.73 5.72 -9.60
CA ARG A 31 18.00 6.79 -8.63
C ARG A 31 19.16 7.70 -9.03
N ALA A 32 20.19 7.15 -9.69
CA ALA A 32 21.30 7.94 -10.21
C ALA A 32 20.88 8.84 -11.38
N ARG A 33 19.99 8.35 -12.26
CA ARG A 33 19.51 9.10 -13.42
C ARG A 33 18.45 10.14 -13.07
N TRP A 34 17.63 9.89 -12.05
CA TRP A 34 16.60 10.80 -11.57
C TRP A 34 16.71 10.99 -10.04
N PRO A 35 17.63 11.85 -9.56
CA PRO A 35 17.88 12.03 -8.13
C PRO A 35 16.75 12.79 -7.41
N GLU A 36 15.98 13.61 -8.14
CA GLU A 36 14.92 14.48 -7.60
C GLU A 36 13.58 13.73 -7.40
N GLY A 37 13.64 12.55 -6.81
CA GLY A 37 12.44 11.79 -6.42
C GLY A 37 11.68 12.45 -5.26
N GLY A 38 10.38 12.17 -5.15
CA GLY A 38 9.57 12.62 -4.01
C GLY A 38 9.93 11.92 -2.69
N ALA A 39 9.42 12.45 -1.58
CA ALA A 39 9.58 11.81 -0.27
C ALA A 39 8.96 10.41 -0.25
N SER A 40 9.71 9.43 0.25
CA SER A 40 9.26 8.04 0.39
C SER A 40 9.75 7.46 1.71
N VAL A 41 8.85 6.82 2.45
CA VAL A 41 9.14 6.18 3.74
C VAL A 41 8.93 4.68 3.61
N GLY A 42 9.95 3.90 3.97
CA GLY A 42 9.84 2.45 4.16
C GLY A 42 9.73 2.09 5.64
N ILE A 43 8.77 1.24 5.99
CA ILE A 43 8.61 0.71 7.36
C ILE A 43 8.79 -0.83 7.36
N PRO A 44 10.02 -1.34 7.11
CA PRO A 44 10.27 -2.77 7.02
C PRO A 44 10.18 -3.45 8.38
N THR A 45 9.86 -4.74 8.37
CA THR A 45 9.80 -5.58 9.59
C THR A 45 11.16 -6.21 9.95
N TRP A 46 11.33 -6.60 11.21
CA TRP A 46 12.37 -7.55 11.64
C TRP A 46 11.85 -8.99 11.69
N PHE A 47 10.53 -9.17 11.69
CA PHE A 47 9.86 -10.39 12.12
C PHE A 47 9.73 -11.43 10.98
N TYR A 48 9.54 -10.96 9.75
CA TYR A 48 9.49 -11.81 8.55
C TYR A 48 10.79 -11.63 7.74
N GLY A 49 11.39 -12.76 7.32
CA GLY A 49 12.73 -12.81 6.73
C GLY A 49 12.85 -12.38 5.26
N HIS A 50 14.08 -12.02 4.90
CA HIS A 50 14.69 -11.90 3.56
C HIS A 50 14.10 -10.95 2.51
N GLU A 51 13.07 -10.16 2.80
CA GLU A 51 12.67 -9.09 1.88
C GLU A 51 13.63 -7.90 2.00
N PRO A 52 14.37 -7.54 0.94
CA PRO A 52 15.23 -6.38 0.99
C PRO A 52 14.38 -5.10 1.08
N PRO A 53 14.79 -4.10 1.88
CA PRO A 53 14.09 -2.82 1.95
C PRO A 53 13.94 -2.17 0.57
N ASN A 54 12.84 -1.45 0.36
CA ASN A 54 12.60 -0.71 -0.87
C ASN A 54 13.76 0.24 -1.18
N ALA A 55 14.42 0.04 -2.32
CA ALA A 55 15.56 0.83 -2.76
C ALA A 55 15.22 2.31 -3.04
N PHE A 56 13.94 2.65 -3.22
CA PHE A 56 13.43 4.01 -3.42
C PHE A 56 13.02 4.72 -2.12
N ALA A 57 13.08 4.06 -0.95
CA ALA A 57 12.80 4.71 0.31
C ALA A 57 13.88 5.78 0.63
N ALA A 58 13.45 7.03 0.81
CA ALA A 58 14.31 8.13 1.26
C ALA A 58 14.51 8.11 2.78
N HIS A 59 13.53 7.59 3.50
CA HIS A 59 13.56 7.40 4.96
C HIS A 59 13.17 5.97 5.32
N ILE A 60 13.81 5.41 6.35
CA ILE A 60 13.51 4.06 6.86
C ILE A 60 13.20 4.15 8.35
N ALA A 61 12.04 3.63 8.75
CA ALA A 61 11.66 3.47 10.15
C ALA A 61 11.52 1.98 10.47
N LYS A 62 12.43 1.44 11.29
CA LYS A 62 12.47 0.00 11.59
C LYS A 62 12.21 -0.25 13.06
N TYR A 63 11.09 -0.92 13.36
CA TYR A 63 10.59 -1.10 14.73
C TYR A 63 10.82 -2.54 15.22
N PHE A 64 11.37 -2.70 16.42
CA PHE A 64 11.62 -4.03 17.01
C PHE A 64 10.34 -4.82 17.31
N ALA A 65 9.27 -4.14 17.73
CA ALA A 65 7.97 -4.77 17.96
C ALA A 65 7.10 -4.67 16.69
N ASN A 66 6.73 -5.82 16.13
CA ASN A 66 5.94 -5.87 14.89
C ASN A 66 4.55 -5.26 15.04
N ALA A 67 3.88 -5.45 16.19
CA ALA A 67 2.57 -4.85 16.44
C ALA A 67 2.61 -3.31 16.38
N VAL A 68 3.66 -2.69 16.95
CA VAL A 68 3.85 -1.23 16.90
C VAL A 68 4.17 -0.77 15.47
N ARG A 69 4.86 -1.59 14.68
CA ARG A 69 5.13 -1.33 13.27
C ARG A 69 3.83 -1.28 12.46
N GLU A 70 2.99 -2.29 12.61
CA GLU A 70 1.76 -2.47 11.84
C GLU A 70 0.74 -1.37 12.14
N ASP A 71 0.48 -1.15 13.43
CA ASP A 71 -0.37 -0.04 13.89
C ASP A 71 0.20 1.31 13.43
N GLY A 72 1.51 1.50 13.61
CA GLY A 72 2.18 2.75 13.27
C GLY A 72 2.19 3.11 11.78
N LEU A 73 2.24 2.11 10.89
CA LEU A 73 2.16 2.29 9.44
C LEU A 73 0.78 2.79 9.02
N LEU A 74 -0.27 2.13 9.51
CA LEU A 74 -1.65 2.44 9.15
C LEU A 74 -2.11 3.75 9.79
N ALA A 75 -1.80 3.98 11.06
CA ALA A 75 -2.18 5.21 11.77
C ALA A 75 -1.57 6.48 11.17
N ARG A 76 -0.41 6.39 10.49
CA ARG A 76 0.25 7.52 9.83
C ARG A 76 -0.24 7.78 8.41
N SER A 77 -0.99 6.85 7.81
CA SER A 77 -1.48 6.94 6.44
C SER A 77 -2.81 7.69 6.38
N THR A 78 -2.77 8.99 6.68
CA THR A 78 -3.97 9.81 6.93
C THR A 78 -4.69 10.28 5.66
N ALA A 79 -4.04 10.23 4.50
CA ALA A 79 -4.68 10.57 3.21
C ALA A 79 -5.46 9.38 2.60
N GLY A 80 -5.29 8.18 3.16
CA GLY A 80 -5.87 6.94 2.66
C GLY A 80 -4.81 5.88 2.40
N VAL A 81 -5.26 4.65 2.17
CA VAL A 81 -4.43 3.46 1.96
C VAL A 81 -4.84 2.74 0.68
N VAL A 82 -3.85 2.29 -0.10
CA VAL A 82 -4.05 1.47 -1.29
C VAL A 82 -3.50 0.07 -1.05
N PHE A 83 -4.33 -0.95 -1.27
CA PHE A 83 -4.00 -2.36 -1.09
C PHE A 83 -3.92 -3.05 -2.45
N LEU A 84 -2.70 -3.41 -2.87
CA LEU A 84 -2.45 -4.21 -4.08
C LEU A 84 -2.63 -5.71 -3.79
N PRO A 85 -2.80 -6.57 -4.81
CA PRO A 85 -2.87 -8.02 -4.62
C PRO A 85 -1.75 -8.54 -3.72
N GLY A 86 -2.13 -9.39 -2.77
CA GLY A 86 -1.25 -9.83 -1.70
C GLY A 86 -1.70 -11.15 -1.10
N ALA A 87 -1.24 -11.43 0.11
CA ALA A 87 -1.55 -12.67 0.81
C ALA A 87 -1.95 -12.39 2.26
N ALA A 88 -1.66 -13.31 3.18
CA ALA A 88 -2.07 -13.23 4.58
C ALA A 88 -1.72 -11.89 5.25
N GLY A 89 -0.51 -11.36 5.02
CA GLY A 89 -0.09 -10.06 5.59
C GLY A 89 -0.95 -8.90 5.09
N THR A 90 -1.21 -8.83 3.78
CA THR A 90 -2.05 -7.77 3.19
C THR A 90 -3.51 -7.89 3.64
N VAL A 91 -4.03 -9.12 3.78
CA VAL A 91 -5.37 -9.34 4.33
C VAL A 91 -5.45 -8.84 5.77
N GLN A 92 -4.43 -9.12 6.59
CA GLN A 92 -4.33 -8.59 7.94
C GLN A 92 -4.36 -7.05 7.92
N GLU A 93 -3.52 -6.41 7.11
CA GLU A 93 -3.45 -4.95 7.00
C GLU A 93 -4.77 -4.30 6.55
N ILE A 94 -5.54 -4.96 5.66
CA ILE A 94 -6.89 -4.50 5.26
C ILE A 94 -7.79 -4.40 6.49
N PHE A 95 -7.82 -5.43 7.34
CA PHE A 95 -8.73 -5.46 8.49
C PHE A 95 -8.20 -4.70 9.72
N ASP A 96 -6.88 -4.61 9.87
CA ASP A 96 -6.23 -3.71 10.83
C ASP A 96 -6.56 -2.24 10.49
N ASN A 97 -6.65 -1.87 9.21
CA ASN A 97 -7.07 -0.54 8.80
C ASN A 97 -8.60 -0.33 8.86
N ALA A 98 -9.37 -1.36 8.51
CA ALA A 98 -10.84 -1.30 8.56
C ALA A 98 -11.37 -1.12 9.98
N THR A 99 -10.71 -1.70 11.00
CA THR A 99 -11.18 -1.67 12.39
C THR A 99 -11.26 -0.25 12.97
N PRO A 100 -10.19 0.56 13.01
CA PRO A 100 -10.29 1.94 13.51
C PRO A 100 -11.18 2.81 12.62
N ASN A 101 -11.27 2.53 11.32
CA ASN A 101 -12.20 3.19 10.40
C ASN A 101 -13.68 2.86 10.71
N TYR A 102 -13.97 1.63 11.11
CA TYR A 102 -15.31 1.16 11.47
C TYR A 102 -15.80 1.79 12.78
N TYR A 103 -14.88 1.99 13.73
CA TYR A 103 -15.15 2.58 15.05
C TYR A 103 -14.85 4.08 15.12
N GLU A 104 -14.40 4.71 14.03
CA GLU A 104 -14.00 6.13 13.98
C GLU A 104 -12.96 6.51 15.05
N SER A 105 -12.09 5.56 15.41
CA SER A 105 -11.16 5.71 16.55
C SER A 105 -10.12 6.81 16.36
N TYR A 106 -9.88 7.21 15.11
CA TYR A 106 -8.99 8.32 14.74
C TYR A 106 -9.74 9.47 14.05
N GLY A 107 -11.05 9.58 14.29
CA GLY A 107 -11.96 10.51 13.63
C GLY A 107 -12.56 9.93 12.35
N GLU A 108 -12.83 10.79 11.37
CA GLU A 108 -13.43 10.39 10.10
C GLU A 108 -12.67 9.23 9.43
N PRO A 109 -13.38 8.21 8.90
CA PRO A 109 -12.72 7.06 8.28
C PRO A 109 -11.88 7.47 7.07
N ARG A 110 -10.65 6.95 7.01
CA ARG A 110 -9.71 7.25 5.92
C ARG A 110 -10.02 6.40 4.68
N PRO A 111 -9.83 6.93 3.46
CA PRO A 111 -10.06 6.17 2.24
C PRO A 111 -9.29 4.84 2.20
N MET A 112 -9.98 3.76 1.79
CA MET A 112 -9.39 2.44 1.55
C MET A 112 -9.66 2.05 0.11
N VAL A 113 -8.60 1.85 -0.68
CA VAL A 113 -8.73 1.45 -2.09
C VAL A 113 -8.06 0.09 -2.28
N LEU A 114 -8.86 -0.92 -2.62
CA LEU A 114 -8.35 -2.23 -3.02
C LEU A 114 -8.21 -2.23 -4.55
N VAL A 115 -7.11 -2.81 -5.04
CA VAL A 115 -6.81 -2.92 -6.48
C VAL A 115 -6.84 -4.40 -6.87
N ASP A 116 -7.42 -4.68 -8.04
CA ASP A 116 -7.69 -6.02 -8.59
C ASP A 116 -8.96 -6.66 -8.04
N ARG A 117 -10.04 -6.59 -8.83
CA ARG A 117 -11.34 -7.12 -8.47
C ARG A 117 -11.36 -8.63 -8.35
N ASP A 118 -10.71 -9.33 -9.26
CA ASP A 118 -10.76 -10.79 -9.28
C ASP A 118 -10.03 -11.34 -8.06
N HIS A 119 -8.88 -10.77 -7.71
CA HIS A 119 -8.14 -11.16 -6.53
C HIS A 119 -8.97 -10.96 -5.25
N TRP A 120 -9.55 -9.76 -5.04
CA TRP A 120 -10.24 -9.43 -3.79
C TRP A 120 -11.70 -9.89 -3.68
N THR A 121 -12.27 -10.45 -4.76
CA THR A 121 -13.64 -11.00 -4.75
C THR A 121 -13.71 -12.50 -4.96
N ARG A 122 -12.69 -13.11 -5.58
CA ARG A 122 -12.69 -14.54 -5.93
C ARG A 122 -11.57 -15.32 -5.26
N GLU A 123 -10.33 -14.85 -5.36
CA GLU A 123 -9.16 -15.58 -4.84
C GLU A 123 -9.04 -15.47 -3.32
N LEU A 124 -8.97 -14.23 -2.82
CA LEU A 124 -8.99 -13.90 -1.40
C LEU A 124 -10.15 -12.91 -1.18
N PRO A 125 -11.37 -13.38 -0.89
CA PRO A 125 -12.60 -12.56 -0.93
C PRO A 125 -12.73 -11.58 0.25
N ALA A 126 -11.72 -10.72 0.44
CA ALA A 126 -11.69 -9.67 1.46
C ALA A 126 -12.70 -8.55 1.15
N TRP A 127 -12.92 -8.21 -0.13
CA TRP A 127 -13.84 -7.13 -0.51
C TRP A 127 -15.29 -7.39 -0.10
N PRO A 128 -15.91 -8.56 -0.37
CA PRO A 128 -17.26 -8.86 0.11
C PRO A 128 -17.43 -8.71 1.63
N LEU A 129 -16.43 -9.13 2.41
CA LEU A 129 -16.43 -8.99 3.86
C LEU A 129 -16.30 -7.51 4.28
N LEU A 130 -15.32 -6.79 3.73
CA LEU A 130 -15.12 -5.35 3.99
C LEU A 130 -16.39 -4.54 3.69
N ARG A 131 -17.02 -4.77 2.53
CA ARG A 131 -18.29 -4.13 2.16
C ARG A 131 -19.42 -4.46 3.15
N SER A 132 -19.47 -5.69 3.64
CA SER A 132 -20.48 -6.11 4.63
C SER A 132 -20.29 -5.43 5.98
N LEU A 133 -19.03 -5.25 6.40
CA LEU A 133 -18.69 -4.51 7.62
C LEU A 133 -19.00 -3.01 7.47
N ALA A 134 -18.73 -2.44 6.30
CA ALA A 134 -18.90 -1.01 6.05
C ALA A 134 -20.37 -0.58 5.93
N ARG A 135 -21.27 -1.49 5.50
CA ARG A 135 -22.68 -1.18 5.19
C ARG A 135 -23.41 -0.44 6.33
N GLY A 136 -24.00 0.70 6.00
CA GLY A 136 -24.76 1.55 6.91
C GLY A 136 -23.89 2.39 7.85
N ARG A 137 -22.61 2.56 7.53
CA ARG A 137 -21.64 3.34 8.32
C ARG A 137 -20.94 4.37 7.46
N GLU A 138 -20.29 5.34 8.09
CA GLU A 138 -19.45 6.33 7.41
C GLU A 138 -18.37 5.67 6.52
N LEU A 139 -17.83 4.52 6.96
CA LEU A 139 -16.87 3.71 6.21
C LEU A 139 -17.39 3.27 4.82
N GLU A 140 -18.71 3.09 4.64
CA GLU A 140 -19.27 2.68 3.34
C GLU A 140 -18.89 3.63 2.22
N SER A 141 -18.88 4.94 2.52
CA SER A 141 -18.51 6.00 1.57
C SER A 141 -17.00 6.14 1.37
N ARG A 142 -16.19 5.39 2.11
CA ARG A 142 -14.72 5.52 2.19
C ARG A 142 -13.98 4.31 1.63
N ILE A 143 -14.67 3.30 1.12
CA ILE A 143 -14.06 2.14 0.48
C ILE A 143 -14.25 2.16 -1.04
N ALA A 144 -13.26 1.72 -1.80
CA ALA A 144 -13.38 1.46 -3.23
C ALA A 144 -12.63 0.20 -3.64
N LEU A 145 -13.14 -0.46 -4.69
CA LEU A 145 -12.46 -1.54 -5.40
C LEU A 145 -12.32 -1.15 -6.86
N VAL A 146 -11.08 -1.04 -7.31
CA VAL A 146 -10.72 -0.69 -8.70
C VAL A 146 -10.06 -1.88 -9.39
N ASP A 147 -10.12 -1.89 -10.72
CA ASP A 147 -9.57 -3.00 -11.50
C ASP A 147 -8.06 -2.83 -11.74
N ARG A 148 -7.57 -1.58 -11.88
CA ARG A 148 -6.15 -1.28 -12.09
C ARG A 148 -5.58 -0.21 -11.16
N ILE A 149 -4.26 -0.23 -11.02
CA ILE A 149 -3.52 0.71 -10.17
C ILE A 149 -3.64 2.17 -10.64
N GLU A 150 -3.79 2.42 -11.94
CA GLU A 150 -3.91 3.78 -12.48
C GLU A 150 -5.21 4.48 -12.06
N GLU A 151 -6.21 3.72 -11.63
CA GLU A 151 -7.49 4.24 -11.14
C GLU A 151 -7.42 4.65 -9.65
N ALA A 152 -6.44 4.13 -8.91
CA ALA A 152 -6.33 4.35 -7.46
C ALA A 152 -6.18 5.84 -7.08
N PRO A 153 -5.39 6.68 -7.77
CA PRO A 153 -5.32 8.11 -7.46
C PRO A 153 -6.68 8.82 -7.59
N GLN A 154 -7.45 8.50 -8.63
CA GLN A 154 -8.77 9.08 -8.84
C GLN A 154 -9.77 8.54 -7.80
N ALA A 155 -9.67 7.28 -7.39
CA ALA A 155 -10.45 6.73 -6.29
C ALA A 155 -10.16 7.46 -4.98
N LEU A 156 -8.88 7.61 -4.60
CA LEU A 156 -8.47 8.36 -3.40
C LEU A 156 -8.99 9.80 -3.42
N ALA A 157 -8.84 10.51 -4.54
CA ALA A 157 -9.32 11.90 -4.66
C ALA A 157 -10.84 12.01 -4.48
N ARG A 158 -11.61 11.08 -5.06
CA ARG A 158 -13.08 11.04 -4.91
C ARG A 158 -13.48 10.76 -3.45
N LEU A 159 -12.85 9.79 -2.80
CA LEU A 159 -13.15 9.39 -1.43
C LEU A 159 -12.69 10.44 -0.39
N GLY A 160 -11.64 11.20 -0.70
CA GLY A 160 -11.11 12.26 0.17
C GLY A 160 -11.87 13.59 0.07
N ALA A 161 -12.59 13.84 -1.04
CA ALA A 161 -13.30 15.10 -1.26
C ALA A 161 -14.50 15.35 -0.31
N GLY A 162 -15.00 14.31 0.37
CA GLY A 162 -16.10 14.39 1.34
C GLY A 162 -15.69 14.75 2.77
N SER A 163 -14.39 14.95 3.06
CA SER A 163 -13.86 15.27 4.41
C SER A 163 -13.63 16.77 4.64
N ARG A 164 -14.51 17.65 4.15
CA ARG A 164 -14.44 19.10 4.42
C ARG A 164 -15.64 19.59 5.19
#